data_AF-A0A9W7CE01-F1
#
_entry.id   AF-A0A9W7CE01-F1
#
_cell.length_a   1.000
_cell.length_b   1.000
_cell.length_c   1.000
_cell.angle_alpha   90.00
_cell.angle_beta   90.00
_cell.angle_gamma   90.00
#
_symmetry.space_group_name_H-M   'P 1'
#
loop_
_entity.id
_entity.type
_entity.pdbx_description
1 polymer ?
#
loop_
_entity_poly.entity_id
_entity_poly.type
_entity_poly.pdbx_seq_one_letter_code
_entity_poly.pdbx_strand_id
1 'polypeptide(L)'
;MLLRLLIATLLVGLASGSSCVDTCSSPSLCNPITKPLAAKETLVFTTLSSADWKSYDWTKITTFAIFSGGDDDAVAEVTCLAHAFGVRVVKGEQFPMDDIYDNDAMKAFIDSKVDEAKRLGLDGLNFDNEGLTGSADILAQRIHEVKVAFKAEFEPPRSPSTCQSPPRTVKATAMTSPE
;
A
#
# COMPACT_ATOMS: atom_id res chain seq x y z
N MET A 1 -50.24 -13.75 -34.27
CA MET A 1 -49.14 -14.74 -34.17
C MET A 1 -48.10 -14.29 -35.19
N LEU A 2 -46.87 -13.88 -34.90
CA LEU A 2 -45.95 -14.12 -33.80
C LEU A 2 -45.36 -12.75 -33.36
N LEU A 3 -45.48 -12.34 -32.10
CA LEU A 3 -44.69 -12.82 -30.96
C LEU A 3 -43.26 -12.23 -30.96
N ARG A 4 -43.12 -11.16 -30.18
CA ARG A 4 -41.98 -10.87 -29.29
C ARG A 4 -40.59 -10.90 -29.93
N LEU A 5 -40.20 -9.78 -30.55
CA LEU A 5 -38.80 -9.35 -30.51
C LEU A 5 -38.63 -8.38 -29.33
N LEU A 6 -38.80 -8.92 -28.12
CA LEU A 6 -38.14 -8.36 -26.93
C LEU A 6 -36.67 -8.73 -27.11
N ILE A 7 -35.90 -7.80 -27.67
CA ILE A 7 -34.44 -7.82 -27.55
C ILE A 7 -34.19 -7.61 -26.06
N ALA A 8 -34.09 -8.71 -25.33
CA ALA A 8 -33.55 -8.74 -23.99
C ALA A 8 -32.10 -8.28 -24.11
N THR A 9 -31.90 -6.99 -23.88
CA THR A 9 -30.62 -6.40 -23.53
C THR A 9 -30.08 -7.18 -22.35
N LEU A 10 -29.27 -8.20 -22.64
CA LEU A 10 -28.44 -8.86 -21.66
C LEU A 10 -27.37 -7.85 -21.27
N LEU A 11 -27.73 -6.97 -20.33
CA LEU A 11 -26.77 -6.25 -19.51
C LEU A 11 -26.05 -7.33 -18.70
N VAL A 12 -25.01 -7.90 -19.30
CA VAL A 12 -23.94 -8.55 -18.55
C VAL A 12 -23.33 -7.42 -17.73
N GLY A 13 -23.87 -7.23 -16.52
CA GLY A 13 -23.19 -6.45 -15.51
C GLY A 13 -21.86 -7.14 -15.28
N LEU A 14 -20.78 -6.56 -15.82
CA LEU A 14 -19.47 -6.84 -15.27
C LEU A 14 -19.59 -6.45 -13.80
N ALA A 15 -19.52 -7.44 -12.91
CA ALA A 15 -19.24 -7.20 -11.52
C ALA A 15 -17.82 -6.65 -11.47
N SER A 16 -17.67 -5.36 -11.77
CA SER A 16 -16.50 -4.59 -11.41
C SER A 16 -16.48 -4.62 -9.89
N GLY A 17 -15.50 -5.28 -9.28
CA GLY A 17 -15.30 -5.18 -7.83
C GLY A 17 -15.28 -3.70 -7.45
N SER A 18 -16.00 -3.32 -6.39
CA SER A 18 -16.17 -1.91 -6.06
C SER A 18 -14.80 -1.32 -5.75
N SER A 19 -14.53 -0.12 -6.28
CA SER A 19 -13.36 0.63 -5.86
C SER A 19 -13.64 1.31 -4.53
N CYS A 20 -12.59 1.77 -3.86
CA CYS A 20 -12.72 2.61 -2.68
C CYS A 20 -13.64 3.81 -2.94
N VAL A 21 -13.53 4.45 -4.12
CA VAL A 21 -14.28 5.66 -4.47
C VAL A 21 -15.78 5.38 -4.57
N ASP A 22 -16.16 4.16 -4.98
CA ASP A 22 -17.56 3.75 -5.07
C ASP A 22 -18.17 3.43 -3.70
N THR A 23 -17.33 3.15 -2.70
CA THR A 23 -17.74 2.70 -1.36
C THR A 23 -17.72 3.84 -0.32
N CYS A 24 -16.74 4.73 -0.39
CA CYS A 24 -16.59 5.80 0.59
C CYS A 24 -17.66 6.89 0.44
N SER A 25 -18.08 7.45 1.57
CA SER A 25 -18.96 8.63 1.61
C SER A 25 -18.33 9.89 0.98
N SER A 26 -17.00 9.94 0.91
CA SER A 26 -16.23 10.97 0.22
C SER A 26 -15.06 10.34 -0.54
N PRO A 27 -14.87 10.67 -1.84
CA PRO A 27 -13.71 10.21 -2.60
C PRO A 27 -12.36 10.59 -1.99
N SER A 28 -12.31 11.66 -1.20
CA SER A 28 -11.09 12.09 -0.51
C SER A 28 -10.59 11.07 0.51
N LEU A 29 -11.47 10.20 1.02
CA LEU A 29 -11.12 9.13 1.95
C LEU A 29 -10.38 7.98 1.24
N CYS A 30 -10.25 7.99 -0.08
CA CYS A 30 -9.46 7.01 -0.82
C CYS A 30 -8.03 7.47 -1.12
N ASN A 31 -7.70 8.70 -0.73
CA ASN A 31 -6.33 9.21 -0.88
C ASN A 31 -5.47 8.70 0.28
N PRO A 32 -4.20 8.34 0.03
CA PRO A 32 -3.26 8.00 1.09
C PRO A 32 -3.13 9.13 2.11
N ILE A 33 -2.98 8.75 3.37
CA ILE A 33 -2.78 9.68 4.48
C ILE A 33 -1.35 10.21 4.43
N THR A 34 -1.23 11.48 4.06
CA THR A 34 0.05 12.20 3.93
C THR A 34 0.55 12.83 5.23
N LYS A 35 -0.29 12.93 6.26
CA LYS A 35 0.08 13.51 7.55
C LYS A 35 1.17 12.67 8.21
N PRO A 36 2.29 13.23 8.72
CA PRO A 36 3.33 12.45 9.39
C PRO A 36 2.79 11.53 10.50
N LEU A 37 3.43 10.37 10.66
CA LEU A 37 3.14 9.45 11.76
C LEU A 37 3.36 10.12 13.13
N ALA A 38 2.59 9.68 14.11
CA ALA A 38 2.75 10.15 15.48
C ALA A 38 4.02 9.54 16.11
N ALA A 39 4.56 10.20 17.14
CA ALA A 39 5.74 9.68 17.85
C ALA A 39 5.48 8.34 18.57
N LYS A 40 4.20 8.00 18.81
CA LYS A 40 3.76 6.70 19.32
C LYS A 40 2.76 6.13 18.34
N GLU A 41 2.95 4.87 17.99
CA GLU A 41 2.11 4.14 17.04
C GLU A 41 1.43 2.97 17.74
N THR A 42 0.18 2.74 17.36
CA THR A 42 -0.58 1.54 17.70
C THR A 42 -0.95 0.85 16.40
N LEU A 43 -0.29 -0.26 16.13
CA LEU A 43 -0.56 -1.13 14.98
C LEU A 43 -1.53 -2.23 15.41
N VAL A 44 -2.65 -2.35 14.71
CA VAL A 44 -3.65 -3.41 14.92
C VAL A 44 -3.62 -4.36 13.74
N PHE A 45 -3.54 -5.67 14.02
CA PHE A 45 -3.61 -6.73 13.02
C PHE A 45 -5.02 -7.32 13.04
N THR A 46 -5.62 -7.50 11.87
CA THR A 46 -6.98 -8.05 11.75
C THR A 46 -7.10 -9.03 10.61
N THR A 47 -8.12 -9.87 10.72
CA THR A 47 -8.75 -10.55 9.59
C THR A 47 -10.16 -9.98 9.42
N LEU A 48 -10.66 -9.84 8.20
CA LEU A 48 -12.03 -9.38 7.92
C LEU A 48 -13.04 -10.53 7.84
N SER A 49 -12.70 -11.71 8.37
CA SER A 49 -13.60 -12.86 8.49
C SER A 49 -14.70 -12.64 9.53
N SER A 50 -14.49 -11.73 10.49
CA SER A 50 -15.49 -11.25 11.44
C SER A 50 -15.63 -9.72 11.34
N ALA A 51 -16.70 -9.19 11.94
CA ALA A 51 -16.95 -7.74 12.00
C ALA A 51 -16.44 -7.10 13.30
N ASP A 52 -15.55 -7.76 14.05
CA ASP A 52 -15.11 -7.30 15.38
C ASP A 52 -14.41 -5.93 15.30
N TRP A 53 -13.74 -5.66 14.18
CA TRP A 53 -13.10 -4.38 13.88
C TRP A 53 -14.05 -3.17 13.96
N LYS A 54 -15.36 -3.38 13.77
CA LYS A 54 -16.37 -2.31 13.91
C LYS A 54 -16.48 -1.80 15.36
N SER A 55 -16.06 -2.59 16.34
CA SER A 55 -16.11 -2.24 17.76
C SER A 55 -14.82 -1.60 18.29
N TYR A 56 -13.78 -1.49 17.47
CA TYR A 56 -12.50 -0.95 17.92
C TYR A 56 -12.57 0.54 18.21
N ASP A 57 -11.77 0.98 19.18
CA ASP A 57 -11.57 2.40 19.46
C ASP A 57 -10.58 2.99 18.45
N TRP A 58 -11.11 3.42 17.30
CA TRP A 58 -10.34 4.00 16.19
C TRP A 58 -9.50 5.22 16.60
N THR A 59 -9.84 5.91 17.69
CA THR A 59 -9.06 7.06 18.17
C THR A 59 -7.71 6.67 18.76
N LYS A 60 -7.50 5.39 19.08
CA LYS A 60 -6.24 4.86 19.63
C LYS A 60 -5.36 4.18 18.59
N ILE A 61 -5.87 3.94 17.40
CA ILE A 61 -5.20 3.20 16.33
C ILE A 61 -4.46 4.20 15.44
N THR A 62 -3.23 3.89 15.05
CA THR A 62 -2.49 4.68 14.05
C THR A 62 -2.39 3.96 12.72
N THR A 63 -2.35 2.62 12.76
CA THR A 63 -2.27 1.78 11.57
C THR A 63 -3.05 0.50 11.77
N PHE A 64 -3.80 0.12 10.74
CA PHE A 64 -4.68 -1.02 10.71
C PHE A 64 -4.21 -1.96 9.58
N ALA A 65 -3.71 -3.14 9.95
CA ALA A 65 -3.16 -4.12 9.05
C ALA A 65 -4.15 -5.26 8.78
N ILE A 66 -4.57 -5.40 7.52
CA ILE A 66 -5.52 -6.42 7.07
C ILE A 66 -4.75 -7.60 6.52
N PHE A 67 -4.79 -8.76 7.18
CA PHE A 67 -4.00 -9.93 6.79
C PHE A 67 -4.76 -10.97 5.97
N SER A 68 -6.07 -11.09 6.18
CA SER A 68 -6.89 -12.04 5.42
C SER A 68 -8.37 -11.77 5.57
N GLY A 69 -9.17 -12.41 4.72
CA GLY A 69 -10.62 -12.29 4.71
C GLY A 69 -11.11 -10.98 4.11
N GLY A 70 -12.43 -10.91 3.90
CA GLY A 70 -13.09 -9.78 3.22
C GLY A 70 -12.92 -9.84 1.71
N ASP A 71 -13.95 -9.41 1.00
CA ASP A 71 -13.85 -9.05 -0.41
C ASP A 71 -13.37 -7.59 -0.54
N ASP A 72 -13.23 -7.12 -1.77
CA ASP A 72 -12.81 -5.75 -2.06
C ASP A 72 -13.74 -4.70 -1.45
N ASP A 73 -15.04 -4.98 -1.39
CA ASP A 73 -16.04 -4.10 -0.78
C ASP A 73 -15.82 -3.97 0.73
N ALA A 74 -15.57 -5.09 1.42
CA ALA A 74 -15.25 -5.08 2.85
C ALA A 74 -13.93 -4.37 3.16
N VAL A 75 -12.92 -4.56 2.31
CA VAL A 75 -11.64 -3.84 2.44
C VAL A 75 -11.84 -2.35 2.22
N ALA A 76 -12.60 -1.96 1.18
CA ALA A 76 -12.95 -0.57 0.94
C ALA A 76 -13.74 0.04 2.11
N GLU A 77 -14.75 -0.65 2.65
CA GLU A 77 -15.55 -0.19 3.81
C GLU A 77 -14.65 0.16 5.00
N VAL A 78 -13.75 -0.77 5.37
CA VAL A 78 -12.87 -0.55 6.52
C VAL A 78 -11.81 0.53 6.23
N THR A 79 -11.30 0.63 4.99
CA THR A 79 -10.41 1.73 4.59
C THR A 79 -11.09 3.09 4.75
N CYS A 80 -12.32 3.24 4.24
CA CYS A 80 -13.09 4.47 4.36
C CYS A 80 -13.28 4.88 5.84
N LEU A 81 -13.64 3.91 6.69
CA LEU A 81 -13.81 4.15 8.12
C LEU A 81 -12.49 4.57 8.77
N ALA A 82 -11.41 3.81 8.56
CA ALA A 82 -10.10 4.10 9.12
C ALA A 82 -9.61 5.50 8.71
N HIS A 83 -9.74 5.86 7.44
CA HIS A 83 -9.32 7.16 6.92
C HIS A 83 -10.15 8.31 7.49
N ALA A 84 -11.43 8.10 7.81
CA ALA A 84 -12.25 9.09 8.51
C ALA A 84 -11.72 9.41 9.92
N PHE A 85 -10.96 8.49 10.53
CA PHE A 85 -10.26 8.69 11.80
C PHE A 85 -8.77 9.07 11.62
N GLY A 86 -8.28 9.20 10.38
CA GLY A 86 -6.87 9.44 10.10
C GLY A 86 -5.97 8.24 10.43
N VAL A 87 -6.52 7.04 10.46
CA VAL A 87 -5.82 5.78 10.67
C VAL A 87 -5.37 5.24 9.32
N ARG A 88 -4.10 4.84 9.22
CA ARG A 88 -3.57 4.22 8.00
C ARG A 88 -4.06 2.80 7.83
N VAL A 89 -4.29 2.37 6.59
CA VAL A 89 -4.59 0.98 6.27
C VAL A 89 -3.49 0.36 5.42
N VAL A 90 -2.96 -0.76 5.89
CA VAL A 90 -1.98 -1.56 5.15
C VAL A 90 -2.51 -2.97 4.95
N LYS A 91 -2.17 -3.59 3.82
CA LYS A 91 -2.49 -5.00 3.58
C LYS A 91 -1.29 -5.88 3.89
N GLY A 92 -1.53 -6.94 4.67
CA GLY A 92 -0.56 -8.00 4.91
C GLY A 92 -0.23 -8.71 3.60
N GLU A 93 1.04 -8.93 3.33
CA GLU A 93 1.49 -9.52 2.06
C GLU A 93 2.72 -10.40 2.24
N GLN A 94 2.90 -11.35 1.33
CA GLN A 94 4.08 -12.18 1.24
C GLN A 94 4.68 -12.09 -0.15
N PHE A 95 6.00 -12.21 -0.24
CA PHE A 95 6.64 -12.35 -1.53
C PHE A 95 6.37 -13.75 -2.10
N PRO A 96 6.23 -13.87 -3.43
CA PRO A 96 6.26 -15.17 -4.10
C PRO A 96 7.67 -15.74 -3.99
N MET A 97 7.93 -16.53 -2.94
CA MET A 97 9.28 -16.99 -2.60
C MET A 97 9.94 -17.83 -3.69
N ASP A 98 9.16 -18.58 -4.46
CA ASP A 98 9.65 -19.36 -5.60
C ASP A 98 10.16 -18.47 -6.74
N ASP A 99 9.64 -17.25 -6.85
CA ASP A 99 9.95 -16.28 -7.90
C ASP A 99 10.81 -15.11 -7.39
N ILE A 100 11.32 -15.16 -6.15
CA ILE A 100 12.00 -14.02 -5.51
C ILE A 100 13.24 -13.52 -6.30
N TYR A 101 13.86 -14.41 -7.09
CA TYR A 101 14.99 -14.10 -7.96
C TYR A 101 14.59 -13.72 -9.39
N ASP A 102 13.34 -13.96 -9.79
CA ASP A 102 12.83 -13.59 -11.11
C ASP A 102 12.38 -12.12 -11.10
N ASN A 103 13.08 -11.29 -11.89
CA ASN A 103 12.80 -9.86 -11.94
C ASN A 103 11.48 -9.52 -12.62
N ASP A 104 11.06 -10.27 -13.63
CA ASP A 104 9.84 -9.99 -14.37
C ASP A 104 8.62 -10.42 -13.55
N ALA A 105 8.71 -11.58 -12.89
CA ALA A 105 7.69 -12.04 -11.95
C ALA A 105 7.55 -11.07 -10.76
N MET A 106 8.67 -10.64 -10.18
CA MET A 106 8.65 -9.67 -9.08
C MET A 106 8.12 -8.30 -9.53
N LYS A 107 8.44 -7.85 -10.73
CA LYS A 107 7.85 -6.63 -11.28
C LYS A 107 6.34 -6.74 -11.44
N ALA A 108 5.85 -7.83 -12.04
CA ALA A 108 4.42 -8.07 -12.22
C ALA A 108 3.69 -8.15 -10.88
N PHE A 109 4.29 -8.81 -9.89
CA PHE A 109 3.81 -8.83 -8.52
C PHE A 109 3.69 -7.41 -7.96
N ILE A 110 4.77 -6.61 -7.98
CA ILE A 110 4.78 -5.24 -7.45
C ILE A 110 3.73 -4.36 -8.14
N ASP A 111 3.65 -4.40 -9.46
CA ASP A 111 2.66 -3.63 -10.23
C ASP A 111 1.23 -3.99 -9.80
N SER A 112 0.94 -5.29 -9.63
CA SER A 112 -0.38 -5.74 -9.16
C SER A 112 -0.73 -5.23 -7.76
N LYS A 113 0.27 -5.11 -6.87
CA LYS A 113 0.07 -4.59 -5.51
C LYS A 113 -0.14 -3.08 -5.48
N VAL A 114 0.54 -2.35 -6.36
CA VAL A 114 0.32 -0.92 -6.56
C VAL A 114 -1.10 -0.67 -7.06
N ASP A 115 -1.55 -1.43 -8.05
CA ASP A 115 -2.91 -1.30 -8.59
C ASP A 115 -3.97 -1.67 -7.56
N GLU A 116 -3.74 -2.74 -6.79
CA GLU A 116 -4.59 -3.12 -5.66
C GLU A 116 -4.68 -2.01 -4.61
N ALA A 117 -3.53 -1.44 -4.20
CA ALA A 117 -3.50 -0.35 -3.24
C ALA A 117 -4.25 0.90 -3.72
N LYS A 118 -4.09 1.29 -4.99
CA LYS A 118 -4.85 2.40 -5.59
C LYS A 118 -6.35 2.14 -5.59
N ARG A 119 -6.74 0.94 -6.01
CA ARG A 119 -8.14 0.56 -6.16
C ARG A 119 -8.86 0.50 -4.81
N LEU A 120 -8.18 0.00 -3.78
CA LEU A 120 -8.73 -0.19 -2.43
C LEU A 120 -8.43 0.97 -1.47
N GLY A 121 -7.72 2.01 -1.93
CA GLY A 121 -7.38 3.19 -1.14
C GLY A 121 -6.37 2.91 -0.01
N LEU A 122 -5.51 1.90 -0.15
CA LEU A 122 -4.56 1.50 0.88
C LEU A 122 -3.39 2.49 0.99
N ASP A 123 -2.82 2.64 2.19
CA ASP A 123 -1.62 3.44 2.45
C ASP A 123 -0.31 2.68 2.22
N GLY A 124 -0.38 1.35 2.06
CA GLY A 124 0.79 0.52 1.84
C GLY A 124 0.58 -0.96 2.11
N LEU A 125 1.70 -1.66 2.28
CA LEU A 125 1.76 -3.09 2.53
C LEU A 125 2.55 -3.37 3.82
N ASN A 126 2.17 -4.43 4.52
CA ASN A 126 2.93 -5.02 5.62
C ASN A 126 3.44 -6.39 5.18
N PHE A 127 4.72 -6.50 4.83
CA PHE A 127 5.29 -7.79 4.46
C PHE A 127 5.54 -8.68 5.68
N ASP A 128 4.93 -9.86 5.71
CA ASP A 128 5.07 -10.85 6.78
C ASP A 128 5.52 -12.20 6.22
N ASN A 129 6.79 -12.24 5.82
CA ASN A 129 7.39 -13.40 5.18
C ASN A 129 7.97 -14.35 6.24
N GLU A 130 7.29 -15.47 6.47
CA GLU A 130 7.75 -16.55 7.33
C GLU A 130 8.21 -17.74 6.46
N GLY A 131 9.37 -18.35 6.75
CA GLY A 131 9.90 -19.47 5.95
C GLY A 131 10.65 -19.05 4.67
N LEU A 132 11.63 -18.15 4.84
CA LEU A 132 12.41 -17.57 3.75
C LEU A 132 13.24 -18.61 2.98
N THR A 133 13.16 -18.59 1.65
CA THR A 133 14.06 -19.33 0.74
C THR A 133 15.11 -18.42 0.08
N GLY A 134 14.92 -17.10 0.14
CA GLY A 134 15.84 -16.09 -0.40
C GLY A 134 16.90 -15.61 0.60
N SER A 135 17.97 -15.02 0.08
CA SER A 135 18.98 -14.31 0.88
C SER A 135 18.45 -13.00 1.47
N ALA A 136 19.12 -12.49 2.51
CA ALA A 136 18.79 -11.18 3.07
C ALA A 136 18.91 -10.05 2.01
N ASP A 137 19.90 -10.16 1.11
CA ASP A 137 20.14 -9.17 0.06
C ASP A 137 18.99 -9.13 -0.97
N ILE A 138 18.50 -10.30 -1.42
CA ILE A 138 17.40 -10.32 -2.38
C ILE A 138 16.12 -9.78 -1.74
N LEU A 139 15.85 -10.10 -0.48
CA LEU A 139 14.69 -9.56 0.25
C LEU A 139 14.78 -8.04 0.43
N ALA A 140 15.95 -7.53 0.81
CA ALA A 140 16.19 -6.10 0.92
C ALA A 140 16.01 -5.39 -0.43
N GLN A 141 16.48 -6.01 -1.51
CA GLN A 141 16.25 -5.53 -2.87
C GLN A 141 14.75 -5.49 -3.21
N ARG A 142 13.98 -6.56 -2.97
CA ARG A 142 12.55 -6.57 -3.29
C ARG A 142 11.75 -5.58 -2.46
N ILE A 143 12.07 -5.41 -1.19
CA ILE A 143 11.49 -4.35 -0.35
C ILE A 143 11.83 -2.97 -0.90
N HIS A 144 13.06 -2.75 -1.39
CA HIS A 144 13.43 -1.50 -2.01
C HIS A 144 12.63 -1.21 -3.28
N GLU A 145 12.45 -2.21 -4.15
CA GLU A 145 11.67 -2.11 -5.39
C GLU A 145 10.21 -1.77 -5.10
N VAL A 146 9.57 -2.46 -4.14
CA VAL A 146 8.21 -2.13 -3.68
C VAL A 146 8.14 -0.68 -3.18
N LYS A 147 9.09 -0.29 -2.33
CA LYS A 147 9.15 1.08 -1.78
C LYS A 147 9.26 2.13 -2.88
N VAL A 148 10.09 1.91 -3.90
CA VAL A 148 10.25 2.83 -5.02
C VAL A 148 8.95 2.94 -5.82
N ALA A 149 8.33 1.80 -6.14
CA ALA A 149 7.07 1.78 -6.88
C ALA A 149 5.94 2.50 -6.14
N PHE A 150 5.74 2.22 -4.84
CA PHE A 150 4.73 2.90 -4.04
C PHE A 150 5.01 4.41 -3.92
N LYS A 151 6.27 4.81 -3.69
CA LYS A 151 6.60 6.24 -3.61
C LYS A 151 6.33 6.99 -4.91
N ALA A 152 6.58 6.36 -6.06
CA ALA A 152 6.34 6.98 -7.35
C ALA A 152 4.85 7.32 -7.57
N GLU A 153 3.95 6.55 -6.98
CA GLU A 153 2.51 6.68 -7.19
C GLU A 153 1.79 7.44 -6.07
N PHE A 154 2.25 7.32 -4.83
CA PHE A 154 1.52 7.81 -3.66
C PHE A 154 2.18 9.01 -2.96
N GLU A 155 3.46 9.32 -3.22
CA GLU A 155 4.06 10.56 -2.71
C GLU A 155 3.77 11.71 -3.68
N PRO A 156 3.35 12.90 -3.19
CA PRO A 156 3.24 14.07 -4.04
C PRO A 156 4.61 14.37 -4.67
N PRO A 157 4.65 14.90 -5.92
CA PRO A 157 5.89 15.28 -6.57
C PRO A 157 6.70 16.16 -5.61
N ARG A 158 7.96 15.80 -5.36
CA ARG A 158 8.82 16.69 -4.60
C ARG A 158 8.88 18.01 -5.35
N SER A 159 8.39 19.08 -4.72
CA SER A 159 8.68 20.42 -5.19
C SER A 159 10.22 20.51 -5.33
N PRO A 160 10.77 21.16 -6.37
CA PRO A 160 12.21 21.33 -6.49
C PRO A 160 12.71 22.10 -5.28
N SER A 161 13.14 21.38 -4.26
CA SER A 161 13.77 21.96 -3.10
C SER A 161 15.07 22.56 -3.59
N THR A 162 15.26 23.85 -3.35
CA THR A 162 16.50 24.62 -3.45
C THR A 162 17.58 24.09 -2.48
N CYS A 163 17.83 22.78 -2.49
CA CYS A 163 18.98 22.18 -1.84
C CYS A 163 20.20 22.33 -2.75
N GLN A 164 20.67 23.57 -2.90
CA GLN A 164 22.09 23.77 -3.15
C GLN A 164 22.81 23.33 -1.87
N SER A 165 23.36 22.13 -1.89
CA SER A 165 24.32 21.74 -0.86
C SER A 165 25.51 22.70 -0.97
N PRO A 166 25.94 23.38 0.10
CA PRO A 166 27.15 24.18 0.04
C PRO A 166 28.34 23.26 -0.35
N PRO A 167 29.29 23.76 -1.16
CA PRO A 167 30.42 22.96 -1.61
C PRO A 167 31.17 22.43 -0.40
N ARG A 168 31.28 21.10 -0.33
CA ARG A 168 32.01 20.39 0.72
C ARG A 168 33.49 20.70 0.54
N THR A 169 34.03 21.63 1.33
CA THR A 169 35.46 21.92 1.35
C THR A 169 36.17 20.78 2.05
N VAL A 170 36.80 19.91 1.27
CA VAL A 170 37.72 18.90 1.81
C VAL A 170 38.98 19.64 2.22
N LYS A 171 39.20 19.85 3.53
CA LYS A 171 40.51 20.24 4.03
C LYS A 171 41.44 19.05 3.87
N ALA A 172 42.40 19.15 2.95
CA ALA A 172 43.52 18.24 2.89
C ALA A 172 44.39 18.46 4.14
N THR A 173 44.38 17.50 5.06
CA THR A 173 45.36 17.45 6.14
C THR A 173 46.65 16.89 5.56
N ALA A 174 47.69 17.72 5.49
CA ALA A 174 49.03 17.29 5.10
C ALA A 174 49.59 16.32 6.16
N MET A 175 49.98 15.12 5.73
CA MET A 175 50.81 14.22 6.52
C MET A 175 52.25 14.75 6.51
N THR A 176 52.73 15.23 7.65
CA THR A 176 54.17 15.42 7.87
C THR A 176 54.75 14.11 8.37
N SER A 177 55.73 13.58 7.63
CA SER A 177 56.53 12.42 8.03
C SER A 177 57.48 12.78 9.18
N PRO A 178 57.70 11.91 10.17
CA PRO A 178 58.74 12.13 11.16
C PRO A 178 60.12 11.80 10.59
N GLU A 179 61.13 12.52 11.10
CA GLU A 179 62.57 12.36 10.85
C GLU A 179 63.12 11.02 11.34
#